data_AF-A0A963D9F5-F1
#
_entry.id   AF-A0A963D9F5-F1
#
_cell.length_a   1.000
_cell.length_b   1.000
_cell.length_c   1.000
_cell.angle_alpha   90.00
_cell.angle_beta   90.00
_cell.angle_gamma   90.00
#
_symmetry.space_group_name_H-M   'P 1'
#
loop_
_entity.id
_entity.type
_entity.pdbx_description
1 polymer ?
#
loop_
_entity_poly.entity_id
_entity_poly.type
_entity_poly.pdbx_seq_one_letter_code
_entity_poly.pdbx_strand_id
1 'polypeptide(L)'
;MALPKIKALVAAAVMIATTSAYALPTLQLGIKDGVYVGGSDETSYSAGKSFTLYAFLESGKDIPDFTSSYYVSAAVSPAISSAASLGSFSFNGNPVDVTADMDYGTPPLDATYAALYGDLPTHSIFPTYFSEFGFTFLEANKASPVNVQDNASLAGVDFGYNPATSAKDPNGDALYWVAFTVDVSGLADGYSIHFDLYNTDVRACRGKEACSTVVSADDFAPFSHDAQSGGDAPPP
;
A
#
# COMPACT_ATOMS: atom_id res chain seq x y z
N MET A 1 -24.28 25.30 50.10
CA MET A 1 -24.28 25.57 48.63
C MET A 1 -22.83 25.49 48.15
N ALA A 2 -22.36 24.30 47.74
CA ALA A 2 -21.00 24.09 47.24
C ALA A 2 -20.98 22.83 46.36
N LEU A 3 -21.35 22.98 45.08
CA LEU A 3 -21.40 21.89 44.09
C LEU A 3 -20.75 22.17 42.70
N PRO A 4 -19.95 23.22 42.42
CA PRO A 4 -19.35 23.40 41.09
C PRO A 4 -17.94 22.78 40.91
N LYS A 5 -17.16 22.57 41.99
CA LYS A 5 -15.74 22.18 41.88
C LYS A 5 -15.47 20.69 41.58
N ILE A 6 -16.40 19.79 41.92
CA ILE A 6 -16.24 18.34 41.70
C ILE A 6 -16.46 17.97 40.22
N LYS A 7 -17.33 18.70 39.50
CA LYS A 7 -17.61 18.43 38.08
C LYS A 7 -16.42 18.73 37.16
N ALA A 8 -15.62 19.76 37.48
CA ALA A 8 -14.43 20.12 36.70
C ALA A 8 -13.30 19.09 36.85
N LEU A 9 -13.16 18.46 38.02
CA LEU A 9 -12.11 17.46 38.28
C LEU A 9 -12.38 16.14 37.55
N VAL A 10 -13.64 15.72 37.47
CA VAL A 10 -14.05 14.50 36.73
C VAL A 10 -13.88 14.70 35.22
N ALA A 11 -14.19 15.88 34.68
CA ALA A 11 -13.97 16.18 33.26
C ALA A 11 -12.47 16.18 32.87
N ALA A 12 -11.60 16.68 33.75
CA ALA A 12 -10.15 16.65 33.52
C ALA A 12 -9.56 15.23 33.60
N ALA A 13 -10.11 14.37 34.48
CA ALA A 13 -9.68 12.97 34.58
C ALA A 13 -10.08 12.12 33.37
N VAL A 14 -11.20 12.43 32.71
CA VAL A 14 -11.66 11.72 31.49
C VAL A 14 -10.79 12.07 30.27
N MET A 15 -10.24 13.28 30.19
CA MET A 15 -9.39 13.70 29.07
C MET A 15 -7.98 13.09 29.09
N ILE A 16 -7.54 12.52 30.23
CA ILE A 16 -6.22 11.86 30.36
C ILE A 16 -6.29 10.38 29.95
N ALA A 17 -7.50 9.82 29.82
CA ALA A 17 -7.72 8.42 29.43
C ALA A 17 -7.94 8.23 27.91
N THR A 18 -7.46 9.15 27.07
CA THR A 18 -7.51 8.98 25.61
C THR A 18 -6.43 8.00 25.16
N THR A 19 -6.84 6.86 24.62
CA THR A 19 -5.95 5.95 23.89
C THR A 19 -5.71 6.52 22.48
N SER A 20 -4.49 6.39 21.97
CA SER A 20 -4.16 6.79 20.59
C SER A 20 -4.91 5.88 19.61
N ALA A 21 -5.90 6.40 18.88
CA ALA A 21 -6.47 5.70 17.73
C ALA A 21 -5.57 5.94 16.52
N TYR A 22 -5.01 4.89 15.93
CA TYR A 22 -4.26 4.99 14.68
C TYR A 22 -5.25 4.84 13.52
N ALA A 23 -5.38 5.86 12.68
CA ALA A 23 -6.13 5.74 11.44
C ALA A 23 -5.22 5.10 10.38
N LEU A 24 -4.96 3.79 10.52
CA LEU A 24 -4.19 3.09 9.51
C LEU A 24 -5.07 2.85 8.27
N PRO A 25 -4.49 2.97 7.06
CA PRO A 25 -5.16 2.44 5.89
C PRO A 25 -5.25 0.92 5.95
N THR A 26 -6.36 0.41 5.40
CA THR A 26 -6.66 -1.02 5.35
C THR A 26 -5.62 -1.80 4.56
N LEU A 27 -5.20 -1.27 3.42
CA LEU A 27 -4.11 -1.78 2.60
C LEU A 27 -3.04 -0.71 2.45
N GLN A 28 -1.77 -1.11 2.53
CA GLN A 28 -0.63 -0.19 2.35
C GLN A 28 0.54 -0.93 1.71
N LEU A 29 1.30 -0.24 0.86
CA LEU A 29 2.62 -0.66 0.42
C LEU A 29 3.70 0.18 1.11
N GLY A 30 4.79 -0.47 1.51
CA GLY A 30 5.97 0.19 2.04
C GLY A 30 7.24 -0.48 1.55
N ILE A 31 8.34 0.26 1.54
CA ILE A 31 9.65 -0.27 1.12
C ILE A 31 10.58 -0.19 2.31
N LYS A 32 11.22 -1.32 2.65
CA LYS A 32 12.25 -1.30 3.70
C LYS A 32 13.39 -0.38 3.29
N ASP A 33 13.79 0.49 4.21
CA ASP A 33 14.79 1.54 4.00
C ASP A 33 14.41 2.50 2.85
N GLY A 34 13.11 2.56 2.50
CA GLY A 34 12.56 3.49 1.52
C GLY A 34 12.41 4.92 2.04
N VAL A 35 12.09 5.82 1.13
CA VAL A 35 11.84 7.24 1.41
C VAL A 35 10.44 7.61 0.93
N TYR A 36 9.65 8.20 1.81
CA TYR A 36 8.33 8.69 1.45
C TYR A 36 8.42 10.11 0.90
N VAL A 37 7.81 10.33 -0.25
CA VAL A 37 7.70 11.65 -0.87
C VAL A 37 6.25 12.10 -0.77
N GLY A 38 5.96 13.07 0.10
CA GLY A 38 4.60 13.58 0.30
C GLY A 38 4.18 14.67 -0.69
N GLY A 39 3.05 15.33 -0.41
CA GLY A 39 2.52 16.44 -1.19
C GLY A 39 1.65 15.96 -2.35
N SER A 40 2.14 16.11 -3.57
CA SER A 40 1.44 15.67 -4.79
C SER A 40 1.94 14.34 -5.33
N ASP A 41 2.83 13.65 -4.61
CA ASP A 41 3.43 12.38 -5.03
C ASP A 41 2.91 11.25 -4.13
N GLU A 42 3.05 11.44 -2.82
CA GLU A 42 2.51 10.59 -1.76
C GLU A 42 2.90 9.11 -1.92
N THR A 43 4.14 8.85 -2.35
CA THR A 43 4.64 7.52 -2.73
C THR A 43 5.90 7.14 -1.95
N SER A 44 6.05 5.85 -1.62
CA SER A 44 7.28 5.30 -1.04
C SER A 44 8.27 4.86 -2.11
N TYR A 45 9.46 5.45 -2.14
CA TYR A 45 10.51 5.16 -3.12
C TYR A 45 11.59 4.23 -2.57
N SER A 46 12.04 3.29 -3.39
CA SER A 46 13.21 2.47 -3.03
C SER A 46 14.51 3.28 -3.09
N ALA A 47 15.36 3.11 -2.08
CA ALA A 47 16.69 3.73 -2.06
C ALA A 47 17.70 3.07 -3.02
N GLY A 48 17.34 1.96 -3.65
CA GLY A 48 18.23 1.19 -4.52
C GLY A 48 17.49 0.30 -5.52
N LYS A 49 18.28 -0.32 -6.41
CA LYS A 49 17.79 -1.19 -7.49
C LYS A 49 17.29 -2.55 -6.99
N SER A 50 17.70 -3.00 -5.81
CA SER A 50 17.15 -4.18 -5.14
C SER A 50 16.67 -3.80 -3.75
N PHE A 51 15.45 -4.22 -3.40
CA PHE A 51 14.77 -3.81 -2.18
C PHE A 51 13.72 -4.85 -1.76
N THR A 52 13.21 -4.69 -0.54
CA THR A 52 12.08 -5.47 -0.04
C THR A 52 10.84 -4.59 -0.01
N LEU A 53 9.85 -4.95 -0.83
CA LEU A 53 8.51 -4.37 -0.82
C LEU A 53 7.67 -5.12 0.22
N TYR A 54 6.94 -4.39 1.04
CA TYR A 54 6.00 -4.93 2.02
C TYR A 54 4.58 -4.54 1.63
N ALA A 55 3.68 -5.51 1.61
CA ALA A 55 2.25 -5.28 1.63
C ALA A 55 1.76 -5.44 3.07
N PHE A 56 0.90 -4.52 3.52
CA PHE A 56 0.27 -4.56 4.83
C PHE A 56 -1.24 -4.66 4.71
N LEU A 57 -1.87 -5.34 5.66
CA LEU A 57 -3.32 -5.42 5.83
C LEU A 57 -3.68 -5.16 7.29
N GLU A 58 -4.46 -4.12 7.55
CA GLU A 58 -5.06 -3.89 8.88
C GLU A 58 -6.30 -4.76 9.04
N SER A 59 -6.34 -5.60 10.08
CA SER A 59 -7.54 -6.37 10.43
C SER A 59 -8.60 -5.49 11.10
N GLY A 60 -9.86 -5.94 11.13
CA GLY A 60 -10.89 -5.32 11.99
C GLY A 60 -11.83 -4.34 11.28
N LYS A 61 -11.61 -4.09 9.99
CA LYS A 61 -12.61 -3.48 9.09
C LYS A 61 -13.40 -4.58 8.39
N ASP A 62 -14.68 -4.31 8.06
CA ASP A 62 -15.69 -5.32 7.73
C ASP A 62 -15.34 -6.27 6.55
N ILE A 63 -14.33 -5.93 5.75
CA ILE A 63 -13.66 -6.70 4.68
C ILE A 63 -12.41 -5.85 4.34
N PRO A 64 -11.28 -6.43 3.91
CA PRO A 64 -11.05 -7.84 3.58
C PRO A 64 -10.31 -8.67 4.66
N ASP A 65 -10.58 -9.98 4.68
CA ASP A 65 -9.96 -10.93 5.61
C ASP A 65 -8.55 -11.35 5.14
N PHE A 66 -7.66 -11.70 6.06
CA PHE A 66 -6.29 -12.13 5.74
C PHE A 66 -6.26 -13.42 4.90
N THR A 67 -7.36 -14.18 4.89
CA THR A 67 -7.51 -15.40 4.08
C THR A 67 -7.86 -15.15 2.61
N SER A 68 -8.25 -13.91 2.26
CA SER A 68 -8.56 -13.51 0.89
C SER A 68 -7.29 -13.42 0.03
N SER A 69 -7.49 -13.38 -1.30
CA SER A 69 -6.41 -13.13 -2.24
C SER A 69 -6.25 -11.64 -2.52
N TYR A 70 -4.99 -11.24 -2.63
CA TYR A 70 -4.55 -9.87 -2.88
C TYR A 70 -3.58 -9.85 -4.04
N TYR A 71 -3.33 -8.67 -4.58
CA TYR A 71 -2.52 -8.47 -5.76
C TYR A 71 -1.64 -7.24 -5.57
N VAL A 72 -0.37 -7.40 -5.94
CA VAL A 72 0.50 -6.28 -6.22
C VAL A 72 0.53 -6.12 -7.74
N SER A 73 0.13 -4.96 -8.26
CA SER A 73 0.44 -4.62 -9.65
C SER A 73 1.84 -4.02 -9.71
N ALA A 74 2.52 -4.22 -10.84
CA ALA A 74 3.83 -3.65 -11.14
C ALA A 74 3.75 -3.02 -12.53
N ALA A 75 3.68 -1.69 -12.59
CA ALA A 75 3.43 -0.92 -13.79
C ALA A 75 4.67 -0.12 -14.22
N VAL A 76 4.93 -0.04 -15.52
CA VAL A 76 6.06 0.75 -16.05
C VAL A 76 5.80 2.24 -15.85
N SER A 77 6.76 2.95 -15.26
CA SER A 77 6.76 4.40 -15.10
C SER A 77 8.07 5.01 -15.63
N PRO A 78 8.05 6.07 -16.45
CA PRO A 78 6.86 6.76 -16.94
C PRO A 78 6.04 5.91 -17.92
N ALA A 79 4.76 6.26 -18.07
CA ALA A 79 3.81 5.58 -18.94
C ALA A 79 4.33 5.45 -20.38
N ILE A 80 4.29 4.23 -20.91
CA ILE A 80 4.53 3.94 -22.33
C ILE A 80 3.29 3.33 -22.99
N SER A 81 3.05 3.70 -24.25
CA SER A 81 1.88 3.28 -25.03
C SER A 81 2.18 2.21 -26.11
N SER A 82 3.43 1.80 -26.24
CA SER A 82 3.88 0.82 -27.23
C SER A 82 4.98 -0.05 -26.66
N ALA A 83 4.97 -1.34 -27.01
CA ALA A 83 6.00 -2.28 -26.59
C ALA A 83 7.39 -1.77 -26.94
N ALA A 84 8.32 -1.91 -26.01
CA ALA A 84 9.69 -1.45 -26.11
C ALA A 84 10.61 -2.38 -25.32
N SER A 85 11.83 -2.58 -25.81
CA SER A 85 12.82 -3.37 -25.06
C SER A 85 13.40 -2.50 -23.93
N LEU A 86 12.78 -2.56 -22.76
CA LEU A 86 13.17 -1.81 -21.57
C LEU A 86 13.95 -2.67 -20.54
N GLY A 87 14.35 -3.87 -20.93
CA GLY A 87 15.02 -4.83 -20.06
C GLY A 87 14.03 -5.58 -19.19
N SER A 88 14.42 -5.93 -17.97
CA SER A 88 13.61 -6.76 -17.07
C SER A 88 13.75 -6.34 -15.61
N PHE A 89 12.76 -6.71 -14.81
CA PHE A 89 12.87 -6.72 -13.35
C PHE A 89 12.62 -8.14 -12.82
N SER A 90 12.84 -8.37 -11.54
CA SER A 90 12.41 -9.60 -10.87
C SER A 90 11.51 -9.31 -9.69
N PHE A 91 10.52 -10.18 -9.50
CA PHE A 91 9.59 -10.15 -8.37
C PHE A 91 9.60 -11.52 -7.68
N ASN A 92 10.05 -11.55 -6.42
CA ASN A 92 10.38 -12.78 -5.68
C ASN A 92 11.35 -13.70 -6.44
N GLY A 93 12.32 -13.11 -7.14
CA GLY A 93 13.30 -13.84 -7.94
C GLY A 93 12.77 -14.38 -9.27
N ASN A 94 11.49 -14.18 -9.59
CA ASN A 94 10.94 -14.50 -10.92
C ASN A 94 11.18 -13.32 -11.85
N PRO A 95 11.92 -13.49 -12.96
CA PRO A 95 12.14 -12.42 -13.92
C PRO A 95 10.85 -12.08 -14.68
N VAL A 96 10.70 -10.82 -15.05
CA VAL A 96 9.63 -10.26 -15.88
C VAL A 96 10.27 -9.37 -16.93
N ASP A 97 10.18 -9.77 -18.20
CA ASP A 97 10.62 -8.96 -19.34
C ASP A 97 9.61 -7.84 -19.60
N VAL A 98 10.09 -6.59 -19.55
CA VAL A 98 9.24 -5.42 -19.60
C VAL A 98 8.62 -5.27 -20.99
N THR A 99 7.30 -5.15 -21.01
CA THR A 99 6.41 -5.20 -22.20
C THR A 99 6.21 -6.56 -22.85
N ALA A 100 7.16 -7.49 -22.74
CA ALA A 100 7.00 -8.83 -23.33
C ALA A 100 6.20 -9.78 -22.43
N ASP A 101 6.40 -9.70 -21.10
CA ASP A 101 5.69 -10.49 -20.08
C ASP A 101 4.59 -9.68 -19.36
N MET A 102 4.25 -8.51 -19.88
CA MET A 102 3.31 -7.55 -19.26
C MET A 102 2.09 -7.32 -20.15
N ASP A 103 0.95 -7.06 -19.53
CA ASP A 103 -0.27 -6.66 -20.22
C ASP A 103 -0.33 -5.14 -20.39
N TYR A 104 -0.82 -4.66 -21.52
CA TYR A 104 -1.11 -3.23 -21.71
C TYR A 104 -2.52 -2.89 -21.21
N GLY A 105 -2.66 -1.86 -20.39
CA GLY A 105 -3.94 -1.36 -19.87
C GLY A 105 -3.75 -0.38 -18.72
N THR A 106 -4.80 -0.13 -17.94
CA THR A 106 -4.74 0.77 -16.78
C THR A 106 -4.78 -0.06 -15.49
N PRO A 107 -3.68 -0.17 -14.74
CA PRO A 107 -3.65 -0.92 -13.48
C PRO A 107 -4.27 -0.11 -12.33
N PRO A 108 -4.82 -0.80 -11.31
CA PRO A 108 -5.75 -1.93 -11.46
C PRO A 108 -7.17 -1.50 -11.86
N LEU A 109 -7.40 -0.19 -11.97
CA LEU A 109 -8.72 0.38 -12.19
C LEU A 109 -8.74 1.13 -13.52
N ASP A 110 -9.76 0.87 -14.34
CA ASP A 110 -10.09 1.78 -15.44
C ASP A 110 -10.80 3.03 -14.89
N ALA A 111 -11.05 4.02 -15.76
CA ALA A 111 -11.67 5.31 -15.43
C ALA A 111 -12.97 5.25 -14.58
N THR A 112 -13.63 4.10 -14.48
CA THR A 112 -14.83 3.85 -13.66
C THR A 112 -14.62 4.02 -12.16
N TYR A 113 -13.43 3.78 -11.61
CA TYR A 113 -13.19 3.99 -10.16
C TYR A 113 -13.13 5.46 -9.76
N ALA A 114 -12.50 6.30 -10.59
CA ALA A 114 -12.50 7.75 -10.41
C ALA A 114 -13.94 8.31 -10.39
N ALA A 115 -14.84 7.70 -11.16
CA ALA A 115 -16.26 8.06 -11.18
C ALA A 115 -17.05 7.56 -9.94
N LEU A 116 -16.62 6.47 -9.29
CA LEU A 116 -17.25 5.96 -8.06
C LEU A 116 -16.86 6.77 -6.82
N TYR A 117 -15.65 7.33 -6.81
CA TYR A 117 -15.11 8.02 -5.63
C TYR A 117 -14.98 9.53 -5.74
N GLY A 118 -15.12 10.13 -6.94
CA GLY A 118 -15.47 11.54 -7.21
C GLY A 118 -14.54 12.66 -6.70
N ASP A 119 -13.87 12.44 -5.58
CA ASP A 119 -13.14 13.42 -4.76
C ASP A 119 -11.69 12.98 -4.47
N LEU A 120 -11.29 11.77 -4.87
CA LEU A 120 -9.90 11.32 -4.74
C LEU A 120 -9.12 11.58 -6.04
N PRO A 121 -8.03 12.36 -6.00
CA PRO A 121 -7.16 12.55 -7.15
C PRO A 121 -6.64 11.20 -7.67
N THR A 122 -6.70 10.99 -8.99
CA THR A 122 -6.10 9.82 -9.63
C THR A 122 -4.59 10.04 -9.73
N HIS A 123 -3.82 9.59 -8.73
CA HIS A 123 -2.37 9.49 -8.87
C HIS A 123 -2.02 8.12 -9.45
N SER A 124 -1.09 8.09 -10.39
CA SER A 124 -0.49 6.88 -10.97
C SER A 124 -1.40 5.86 -11.68
N ILE A 125 -2.70 6.15 -11.81
CA ILE A 125 -3.62 5.39 -12.66
C ILE A 125 -3.51 5.90 -14.11
N PHE A 126 -2.72 5.21 -14.93
CA PHE A 126 -2.55 5.54 -16.34
C PHE A 126 -2.38 4.30 -17.22
N PRO A 127 -2.77 4.36 -18.51
CA PRO A 127 -2.53 3.27 -19.43
C PRO A 127 -1.02 3.01 -19.61
N THR A 128 -0.56 1.82 -19.26
CA THR A 128 0.81 1.35 -19.50
C THR A 128 0.92 -0.17 -19.49
N TYR A 129 2.15 -0.70 -19.57
CA TYR A 129 2.42 -2.12 -19.42
C TYR A 129 2.56 -2.47 -17.93
N PHE A 130 1.85 -3.51 -17.48
CA PHE A 130 1.89 -3.96 -16.09
C PHE A 130 1.79 -5.49 -15.95
N SER A 131 2.26 -6.01 -14.82
CA SER A 131 2.03 -7.39 -14.38
C SER A 131 1.37 -7.40 -13.00
N GLU A 132 0.59 -8.43 -12.69
CA GLU A 132 -0.08 -8.57 -11.40
C GLU A 132 0.42 -9.84 -10.68
N PHE A 133 0.79 -9.71 -9.41
CA PHE A 133 1.27 -10.82 -8.59
C PHE A 133 0.28 -11.13 -7.48
N GLY A 134 -0.38 -12.29 -7.58
CA GLY A 134 -1.33 -12.75 -6.58
C GLY A 134 -0.65 -13.32 -5.33
N PHE A 135 -1.19 -13.01 -4.16
CA PHE A 135 -0.71 -13.53 -2.88
C PHE A 135 -1.84 -13.59 -1.83
N THR A 136 -1.52 -14.12 -0.65
CA THR A 136 -2.40 -14.14 0.53
C THR A 136 -1.60 -13.74 1.76
N PHE A 137 -2.23 -13.07 2.73
CA PHE A 137 -1.62 -12.86 4.03
C PHE A 137 -1.59 -14.17 4.83
N LEU A 138 -0.68 -14.26 5.79
CA LEU A 138 -0.57 -15.42 6.68
C LEU A 138 -0.86 -14.99 8.10
N GLU A 139 -1.62 -15.82 8.83
CA GLU A 139 -1.98 -15.52 10.22
C GLU A 139 -0.74 -15.31 11.11
N ALA A 140 0.34 -16.03 10.79
CA ALA A 140 1.61 -15.96 11.51
C ALA A 140 2.41 -14.66 11.25
N ASN A 141 2.13 -13.95 10.15
CA ASN A 141 2.87 -12.76 9.76
C ASN A 141 2.14 -11.51 10.25
N LYS A 142 2.40 -11.13 11.49
CA LYS A 142 1.85 -9.91 12.10
C LYS A 142 2.98 -8.94 12.41
N ALA A 143 2.68 -7.66 12.36
CA ALA A 143 3.57 -6.57 12.73
C ALA A 143 2.91 -5.66 13.77
N SER A 144 3.73 -4.87 14.45
CA SER A 144 3.21 -3.71 15.19
C SER A 144 2.53 -2.73 14.20
N PRO A 145 1.49 -1.98 14.64
CA PRO A 145 0.87 -0.93 13.83
C PRO A 145 1.90 -0.02 13.15
N VAL A 146 1.78 0.17 11.83
CA VAL A 146 2.61 1.10 11.06
C VAL A 146 1.75 1.82 10.04
N ASN A 147 1.96 3.13 9.96
CA ASN A 147 1.50 3.97 8.87
C ASN A 147 2.74 4.26 8.00
N VAL A 148 2.71 3.88 6.72
CA VAL A 148 3.89 4.01 5.86
C VAL A 148 4.25 5.47 5.59
N GLN A 149 3.27 6.36 5.48
CA GLN A 149 3.51 7.81 5.34
C GLN A 149 4.29 8.38 6.55
N ASP A 150 4.01 7.89 7.77
CA ASP A 150 4.71 8.33 8.99
C ASP A 150 6.04 7.59 9.24
N ASN A 151 6.20 6.37 8.73
CA ASN A 151 7.39 5.53 8.91
C ASN A 151 7.83 4.85 7.61
N ALA A 152 8.19 5.67 6.63
CA ALA A 152 8.55 5.27 5.27
C ALA A 152 9.64 4.20 5.20
N SER A 153 10.67 4.34 6.04
CA SER A 153 11.81 3.42 6.03
C SER A 153 11.49 2.09 6.70
N LEU A 154 10.31 1.97 7.33
CA LEU A 154 9.90 0.84 8.18
C LEU A 154 10.91 0.59 9.31
N ALA A 155 11.61 1.64 9.76
CA ALA A 155 12.63 1.50 10.79
C ALA A 155 11.97 1.20 12.13
N GLY A 156 12.50 0.21 12.85
CA GLY A 156 11.98 -0.21 14.14
C GLY A 156 10.62 -0.92 14.10
N VAL A 157 10.08 -1.22 12.91
CA VAL A 157 8.88 -2.07 12.80
C VAL A 157 9.22 -3.48 13.28
N ASP A 158 8.48 -3.94 14.29
CA ASP A 158 8.57 -5.32 14.76
C ASP A 158 7.70 -6.23 13.89
N PHE A 159 8.35 -6.96 12.98
CA PHE A 159 7.73 -7.96 12.10
C PHE A 159 7.52 -9.34 12.78
N GLY A 160 7.84 -9.45 14.07
CA GLY A 160 7.64 -10.63 14.91
C GLY A 160 6.53 -10.44 15.93
N TYR A 161 5.44 -9.76 15.55
CA TYR A 161 4.37 -9.37 16.47
C TYR A 161 3.95 -10.53 17.38
N ASN A 162 4.17 -10.32 18.67
CA ASN A 162 3.69 -11.18 19.73
C ASN A 162 2.48 -10.48 20.40
N PRO A 163 1.27 -11.05 20.34
CA PRO A 163 0.07 -10.43 20.91
C PRO A 163 0.12 -10.23 22.44
N ALA A 164 1.07 -10.87 23.13
CA ALA A 164 1.29 -10.70 24.56
C ALA A 164 2.21 -9.52 24.91
N THR A 165 3.04 -9.04 23.97
CA THR A 165 4.08 -8.04 24.25
C THR A 165 4.09 -6.86 23.28
N SER A 166 3.40 -6.96 22.15
CA SER A 166 3.36 -5.91 21.13
C SER A 166 2.25 -4.93 21.43
N ALA A 167 2.45 -3.65 21.11
CA ALA A 167 1.40 -2.67 21.17
C ALA A 167 0.26 -3.11 20.25
N LYS A 168 -0.92 -3.37 20.83
CA LYS A 168 -2.13 -3.56 20.05
C LYS A 168 -2.60 -2.19 19.58
N ASP A 169 -3.22 -2.12 18.41
CA ASP A 169 -4.16 -1.02 18.18
C ASP A 169 -5.20 -1.05 19.33
N PRO A 170 -5.69 0.09 19.86
CA PRO A 170 -6.74 0.15 20.85
C PRO A 170 -7.94 -0.77 20.63
N ASN A 171 -8.25 -1.13 19.37
CA ASN A 171 -9.36 -2.03 19.05
C ASN A 171 -9.00 -3.52 19.11
N GLY A 172 -7.72 -3.84 19.29
CA GLY A 172 -7.20 -5.21 19.34
C GLY A 172 -6.81 -5.76 17.97
N ASP A 173 -6.81 -4.92 16.95
CA ASP A 173 -6.51 -5.26 15.57
C ASP A 173 -5.03 -5.59 15.35
N ALA A 174 -4.79 -6.47 14.40
CA ALA A 174 -3.47 -6.91 13.97
C ALA A 174 -3.17 -6.33 12.58
N LEU A 175 -1.93 -5.89 12.39
CA LEU A 175 -1.42 -5.58 11.08
C LEU A 175 -0.73 -6.81 10.50
N TYR A 176 -1.27 -7.37 9.43
CA TYR A 176 -0.65 -8.45 8.69
C TYR A 176 0.36 -7.92 7.68
N TRP A 177 1.37 -8.73 7.34
CA TRP A 177 2.36 -8.34 6.32
C TRP A 177 2.78 -9.50 5.41
N VAL A 178 3.15 -9.16 4.17
CA VAL A 178 3.85 -10.03 3.23
C VAL A 178 5.00 -9.25 2.61
N ALA A 179 6.16 -9.89 2.49
CA ALA A 179 7.36 -9.29 1.91
C ALA A 179 7.66 -9.87 0.54
N PHE A 180 8.09 -9.01 -0.37
CA PHE A 180 8.50 -9.36 -1.72
C PHE A 180 9.91 -8.83 -1.99
N THR A 181 10.78 -9.69 -2.52
CA THR A 181 12.09 -9.26 -3.00
C THR A 181 11.94 -8.74 -4.41
N VAL A 182 12.30 -7.48 -4.64
CA VAL A 182 12.23 -6.84 -5.94
C VAL A 182 13.64 -6.46 -6.39
N ASP A 183 13.94 -6.68 -7.66
CA ASP A 183 15.20 -6.23 -8.29
C ASP A 183 14.91 -5.64 -9.67
N VAL A 184 15.15 -4.34 -9.82
CA VAL A 184 15.00 -3.57 -11.06
C VAL A 184 16.35 -3.25 -11.71
N SER A 185 17.41 -3.97 -11.35
CA SER A 185 18.75 -3.71 -11.90
C SER A 185 18.89 -3.99 -13.39
N GLY A 186 18.03 -4.85 -13.95
CA GLY A 186 17.91 -5.12 -15.38
C GLY A 186 17.04 -4.13 -16.15
N LEU A 187 16.42 -3.16 -15.47
CA LEU A 187 15.55 -2.16 -16.09
C LEU A 187 16.38 -1.06 -16.76
N ALA A 188 15.94 -0.61 -17.93
CA ALA A 188 16.57 0.48 -18.66
C ALA A 188 16.56 1.79 -17.84
N ASP A 189 17.65 2.56 -17.94
CA ASP A 189 17.76 3.84 -17.25
C ASP A 189 16.63 4.80 -17.67
N GLY A 190 16.12 5.58 -16.71
CA GLY A 190 14.99 6.48 -16.91
C GLY A 190 13.61 5.84 -16.76
N TYR A 191 13.56 4.53 -16.49
CA TYR A 191 12.34 3.81 -16.15
C TYR A 191 12.37 3.28 -14.72
N SER A 192 11.19 3.07 -14.18
CA SER A 192 10.87 2.59 -12.84
C SER A 192 9.64 1.69 -12.92
N ILE A 193 9.38 0.96 -11.85
CA ILE A 193 8.19 0.16 -11.64
C ILE A 193 7.39 0.80 -10.50
N HIS A 194 6.18 1.26 -10.81
CA HIS A 194 5.18 1.68 -9.84
C HIS A 194 4.41 0.46 -9.33
N PHE A 195 4.09 0.43 -8.05
CA PHE A 195 3.39 -0.68 -7.41
C PHE A 195 2.12 -0.19 -6.73
N ASP A 196 1.02 -0.88 -7.02
CA ASP A 196 -0.27 -0.69 -6.37
C ASP A 196 -0.71 -1.98 -5.67
N LEU A 197 -1.47 -1.86 -4.58
CA LEU A 197 -1.97 -3.00 -3.80
C LEU A 197 -3.50 -3.01 -3.71
N TYR A 198 -4.10 -4.17 -3.95
CA TYR A 198 -5.55 -4.32 -3.97
C TYR A 198 -5.98 -5.77 -3.79
N ASN A 199 -7.28 -5.98 -3.56
CA ASN A 199 -7.87 -7.30 -3.38
C ASN A 199 -8.52 -7.86 -4.67
N THR A 200 -9.15 -9.04 -4.55
CA THR A 200 -9.88 -9.70 -5.65
C THR A 200 -11.03 -8.90 -6.23
N ASP A 201 -11.69 -8.06 -5.42
CA ASP A 201 -12.88 -7.33 -5.87
C ASP A 201 -12.48 -6.24 -6.84
N VAL A 202 -11.41 -5.49 -6.53
CA VAL A 202 -10.78 -4.55 -7.48
C VAL A 202 -10.31 -5.30 -8.73
N ARG A 203 -9.61 -6.43 -8.59
CA ARG A 203 -9.11 -7.20 -9.73
C ARG A 203 -10.25 -7.66 -10.65
N ALA A 204 -11.39 -8.05 -10.08
CA ALA A 204 -12.55 -8.50 -10.84
C ALA A 204 -13.16 -7.39 -11.71
N CYS A 205 -12.86 -6.13 -11.45
CA CYS A 205 -13.28 -4.98 -12.25
C CYS A 205 -12.37 -4.68 -13.45
N ARG A 206 -11.20 -5.30 -13.54
CA ARG A 206 -10.20 -5.00 -14.57
C ARG A 206 -10.80 -5.09 -15.99
N GLY A 207 -10.61 -4.01 -16.76
CA GLY A 207 -11.02 -3.92 -18.16
C GLY A 207 -12.54 -3.91 -18.40
N LYS A 208 -13.33 -3.60 -17.36
CA LYS A 208 -14.79 -3.53 -17.44
C LYS A 208 -15.27 -2.08 -17.28
N GLU A 209 -16.14 -1.67 -18.20
CA GLU A 209 -16.84 -0.36 -18.14
C GLU A 209 -17.77 -0.20 -16.93
N ALA A 210 -18.09 -1.30 -16.23
CA ALA A 210 -18.82 -1.27 -14.97
C ALA A 210 -18.42 -2.47 -14.11
N CYS A 211 -18.10 -2.22 -12.86
CA CYS A 211 -17.85 -3.31 -11.91
C CYS A 211 -19.16 -3.85 -11.35
N SER A 212 -19.32 -5.18 -11.37
CA SER A 212 -20.49 -5.87 -10.83
C SER A 212 -20.44 -6.04 -9.30
N THR A 213 -19.26 -5.88 -8.70
CA THR A 213 -19.03 -5.85 -7.25
C THR A 213 -18.90 -4.39 -6.81
N VAL A 214 -19.43 -4.09 -5.63
CA VAL A 214 -19.19 -2.78 -5.01
C VAL A 214 -17.76 -2.78 -4.52
N VAL A 215 -16.89 -2.05 -5.21
CA VAL A 215 -15.53 -1.77 -4.73
C VAL A 215 -15.62 -0.63 -3.73
N SER A 216 -15.05 -0.85 -2.56
CA SER A 216 -14.90 0.08 -1.46
C SER A 216 -13.53 0.78 -1.50
N ALA A 217 -13.35 1.83 -0.70
CA ALA A 217 -12.04 2.46 -0.50
C ALA A 217 -11.05 1.54 0.27
N ASP A 218 -11.56 0.49 0.93
CA ASP A 218 -10.76 -0.46 1.70
C ASP A 218 -10.21 -1.62 0.84
N ASP A 219 -10.68 -1.74 -0.41
CA ASP A 219 -10.29 -2.79 -1.34
C ASP A 219 -9.01 -2.47 -2.14
N PHE A 220 -8.53 -1.22 -2.04
CA PHE A 220 -7.37 -0.67 -2.72
C PHE A 220 -6.54 0.13 -1.70
N ALA A 221 -5.21 0.04 -1.74
CA ALA A 221 -4.35 0.89 -0.91
C ALA A 221 -4.57 2.36 -1.31
N PRO A 222 -4.75 3.31 -0.39
CA PRO A 222 -4.90 4.69 -0.79
C PRO A 222 -3.62 5.15 -1.51
N PHE A 223 -3.77 6.07 -2.45
CA PHE A 223 -2.66 6.62 -3.24
C PHE A 223 -1.47 7.03 -2.36
N SER A 224 -1.73 7.51 -1.14
CA SER A 224 -0.69 7.95 -0.22
C SER A 224 0.15 6.83 0.38
N HIS A 225 -0.10 5.59 -0.03
CA HIS A 225 0.51 4.36 0.46
C HIS A 225 0.88 3.43 -0.70
N ASP A 226 1.13 3.99 -1.89
CA ASP A 226 1.74 3.29 -3.01
C ASP A 226 3.26 3.23 -2.88
N ALA A 227 3.90 2.46 -3.76
CA ALA A 227 5.35 2.28 -3.76
C ALA A 227 5.92 2.37 -5.18
N GLN A 228 7.15 2.89 -5.33
CA GLN A 228 7.84 2.96 -6.62
C GLN A 228 9.30 2.53 -6.49
N SER A 229 9.79 1.77 -7.47
CA SER A 229 11.21 1.43 -7.58
C SER A 229 11.99 2.63 -8.09
N GLY A 230 13.06 3.02 -7.41
CA GLY A 230 13.94 4.07 -7.88
C GLY A 230 13.26 5.45 -7.91
N GLY A 231 14.02 6.42 -7.45
CA GLY A 231 13.68 7.82 -7.48
C GLY A 231 14.78 8.52 -6.71
N ASP A 232 15.38 9.55 -7.29
CA ASP A 232 15.99 10.55 -6.43
C ASP A 232 14.82 11.10 -5.60
N ALA A 233 14.78 10.81 -4.30
CA ALA A 233 13.92 11.57 -3.41
C ALA A 233 14.19 13.05 -3.72
N PRO A 234 13.15 13.89 -3.92
CA PRO A 234 13.40 15.30 -4.17
C PRO A 234 14.35 15.82 -3.09
N PRO A 235 15.39 16.59 -3.44
CA PRO A 235 16.30 17.13 -2.44
C PRO A 235 15.48 17.90 -1.39
N PRO A 236 15.85 17.79 -0.10
CA PRO A 236 15.11 18.37 1.02
C PRO A 236 14.96 19.89 0.92
#